data_AF-A0A0Q6CP42-F1
#
_entry.id   AF-A0A0Q6CP42-F1
#
_cell.length_a   1.000
_cell.length_b   1.000
_cell.length_c   1.000
_cell.angle_alpha   90.00
_cell.angle_beta   90.00
_cell.angle_gamma   90.00
#
_symmetry.space_group_name_H-M   'P 1'
#
loop_
_entity.id
_entity.type
_entity.pdbx_description
1 polymer ?
#
loop_
_entity_poly.entity_id
_entity_poly.type
_entity_poly.pdbx_seq_one_letter_code
_entity_poly.pdbx_strand_id
1 'polypeptide(L)'
;MIANTLIFLMGVLVTALLALILAPIVWRKAQSLAQRDFEATVPISANEIRAEFDRVRAEAAVAIRRQEVISAEIRGKAAKAEADHGRNLVESALLQKRNRDMERAIADQDSELSALRSAYAGQTAEIDDLSRQLAESRLDTDQAREELDALGTQFRELRDIAEERKIELVAAEAKIERLTDRARLTGRTEGSEQDSIEKLAAELAAAQRSLRQERAAHAVLEEKVADLSKTLAGRDKAAPDTAFEAAAAAVPTPMPAAPARAPRSRSQWSKPAVDVKASGSARVQAALGRREVVPLEAVEKADIRERISDVAARVIRMTALAEGPQSPLAALLETATEADGTRVPGERPTLAERVRLLAEAERKAAS
;
A
#
# COMPACT_ATOMS: atom_id res chain seq x y z
N MET A 1 15.49 -121.39 -115.89
CA MET A 1 14.33 -120.57 -115.48
C MET A 1 13.40 -121.35 -114.56
N ILE A 2 12.54 -122.26 -115.05
CA ILE A 2 11.53 -122.98 -114.23
C ILE A 2 12.08 -123.57 -112.93
N ALA A 3 13.27 -124.19 -112.95
CA ALA A 3 13.89 -124.79 -111.78
C ALA A 3 14.09 -123.80 -110.59
N ASN A 4 14.54 -122.57 -110.86
CA ASN A 4 14.71 -121.54 -109.83
C ASN A 4 13.36 -121.14 -109.22
N THR A 5 12.32 -121.02 -110.05
CA THR A 5 10.95 -120.71 -109.60
C THR A 5 10.40 -121.83 -108.71
N LEU A 6 10.69 -123.09 -109.04
CA LEU A 6 10.23 -124.26 -108.30
C LEU A 6 10.95 -124.39 -106.95
N ILE A 7 12.28 -124.16 -106.91
CA ILE A 7 13.06 -124.09 -105.65
C ILE A 7 12.57 -122.93 -104.78
N PHE A 8 12.25 -121.77 -105.37
CA PHE A 8 11.69 -120.63 -104.63
C PHE A 8 10.32 -120.96 -104.02
N LEU A 9 9.39 -121.56 -104.79
CA LEU A 9 8.11 -122.04 -104.25
C LEU A 9 8.31 -123.07 -103.12
N MET A 10 9.25 -124.00 -103.27
CA MET A 10 9.55 -125.01 -102.26
C MET A 10 10.05 -124.35 -100.96
N GLY A 11 10.97 -123.39 -101.06
CA GLY A 11 11.45 -122.59 -99.93
C GLY A 11 10.34 -121.81 -99.23
N VAL A 12 9.47 -121.14 -99.99
CA VAL A 12 8.28 -120.44 -99.44
C VAL A 12 7.33 -121.43 -98.75
N LEU A 13 7.12 -122.62 -99.31
CA LEU A 13 6.26 -123.65 -98.70
C LEU A 13 6.85 -124.17 -97.38
N VAL A 14 8.18 -124.36 -97.30
CA VAL A 14 8.86 -124.76 -96.06
C VAL A 14 8.79 -123.67 -95.00
N THR A 15 9.01 -122.39 -95.35
CA THR A 15 8.91 -121.30 -94.37
C THR A 15 7.47 -121.08 -93.90
N ALA A 16 6.48 -121.23 -94.78
CA ALA A 16 5.07 -121.22 -94.42
C ALA A 16 4.70 -122.38 -93.48
N LEU A 17 5.20 -123.59 -93.74
CA LEU A 17 5.00 -124.76 -92.87
C LEU A 17 5.63 -124.57 -91.48
N LEU A 18 6.87 -124.06 -91.41
CA LEU A 18 7.50 -123.71 -90.13
C LEU A 18 6.70 -122.62 -89.39
N ALA A 19 6.27 -121.57 -90.08
CA ALA A 19 5.46 -120.51 -89.49
C ALA A 19 4.15 -121.06 -88.90
N LEU A 20 3.49 -121.99 -89.60
CA LEU A 20 2.27 -122.66 -89.12
C LEU A 20 2.51 -123.52 -87.87
N ILE A 21 3.68 -124.16 -87.77
CA ILE A 21 4.09 -124.96 -86.59
C ILE A 21 4.45 -124.06 -85.39
N LEU A 22 5.09 -122.91 -85.63
CA LEU A 22 5.48 -121.98 -84.55
C LEU A 22 4.31 -121.09 -84.07
N ALA A 23 3.36 -120.75 -84.93
CA ALA A 23 2.20 -119.90 -84.60
C ALA A 23 1.44 -120.33 -83.32
N PRO A 24 1.03 -121.60 -83.11
CA PRO A 24 0.33 -122.01 -81.89
C PRO A 24 1.21 -121.93 -80.63
N ILE A 25 2.54 -122.01 -80.76
CA ILE A 25 3.47 -121.86 -79.63
C ILE A 25 3.53 -120.39 -79.20
N VAL A 26 3.68 -119.48 -80.16
CA VAL A 26 3.70 -118.03 -79.90
C VAL A 26 2.35 -117.56 -79.35
N TRP A 27 1.23 -118.01 -79.93
CA TRP A 27 -0.12 -117.65 -79.47
C TRP A 27 -0.37 -118.04 -78.01
N ARG A 28 -0.07 -119.30 -77.63
CA ARG A 28 -0.25 -119.76 -76.23
C ARG A 28 0.64 -118.99 -75.25
N LYS A 29 1.85 -118.57 -75.66
CA LYS A 29 2.75 -117.78 -74.81
C LYS A 29 2.27 -116.33 -74.67
N ALA A 30 1.76 -115.72 -75.74
CA ALA A 30 1.14 -114.40 -75.71
C ALA A 30 -0.12 -114.38 -74.84
N GLN A 31 -0.98 -115.41 -74.95
CA GLN A 31 -2.16 -115.56 -74.10
C GLN A 31 -1.79 -115.67 -72.61
N SER A 32 -0.76 -116.44 -72.26
CA SER A 32 -0.32 -116.55 -70.86
C SER A 32 0.30 -115.26 -70.30
N LEU A 33 0.87 -114.40 -71.15
CA LEU A 33 1.32 -113.06 -70.74
C LEU A 33 0.11 -112.15 -70.53
N ALA A 34 -0.77 -112.04 -71.53
CA ALA A 34 -1.99 -111.25 -71.43
C ALA A 34 -2.89 -111.64 -70.24
N GLN A 35 -2.97 -112.92 -69.90
CA GLN A 35 -3.69 -113.39 -68.69
C GLN A 35 -3.01 -112.92 -67.40
N ARG A 36 -1.68 -112.99 -67.30
CA ARG A 36 -0.94 -112.52 -66.11
C ARG A 36 -0.97 -111.00 -65.96
N ASP A 37 -0.85 -110.27 -67.07
CA ASP A 37 -0.92 -108.81 -67.09
C ASP A 37 -2.35 -108.34 -66.71
N PHE A 38 -3.37 -109.08 -67.14
CA PHE A 38 -4.76 -108.86 -66.73
C PHE A 38 -4.99 -109.21 -65.25
N GLU A 39 -4.49 -110.35 -64.78
CA GLU A 39 -4.50 -110.77 -63.36
C GLU A 39 -3.77 -109.79 -62.43
N ALA A 40 -2.75 -109.09 -62.92
CA ALA A 40 -2.01 -108.06 -62.19
C ALA A 40 -2.65 -106.65 -62.26
N THR A 41 -3.57 -106.40 -63.19
CA THR A 41 -4.17 -105.07 -63.44
C THR A 41 -5.65 -104.99 -63.06
N VAL A 42 -6.35 -106.12 -63.00
CA VAL A 42 -7.80 -106.19 -62.76
C VAL A 42 -8.08 -107.02 -61.50
N PRO A 43 -8.84 -106.49 -60.51
CA PRO A 43 -9.16 -107.22 -59.28
C PRO A 43 -10.14 -108.36 -59.57
N ILE A 44 -9.61 -109.58 -59.71
CA ILE A 44 -10.40 -110.79 -60.03
C ILE A 44 -11.06 -111.37 -58.77
N SER A 45 -10.57 -111.05 -57.56
CA SER A 45 -11.13 -111.59 -56.33
C SER A 45 -12.21 -110.67 -55.71
N ALA A 46 -13.36 -111.26 -55.34
CA ALA A 46 -14.45 -110.53 -54.71
C ALA A 46 -14.10 -109.92 -53.34
N ASN A 47 -13.02 -110.38 -52.69
CA ASN A 47 -12.52 -109.83 -51.43
C ASN A 47 -11.69 -108.56 -51.65
N GLU A 48 -10.92 -108.50 -52.73
CA GLU A 48 -10.10 -107.35 -53.12
C GLU A 48 -10.96 -106.18 -53.62
N ILE A 49 -12.01 -106.46 -54.40
CA ILE A 49 -13.03 -105.47 -54.77
C ILE A 49 -13.69 -104.86 -53.52
N ARG A 50 -13.94 -105.67 -52.49
CA ARG A 50 -14.48 -105.19 -51.20
C ARG A 50 -13.45 -104.36 -50.43
N ALA A 51 -12.20 -104.81 -50.36
CA ALA A 51 -11.13 -104.08 -49.69
C ALA A 51 -10.88 -102.71 -50.33
N GLU A 52 -10.91 -102.61 -51.67
CA GLU A 52 -10.77 -101.35 -52.39
C GLU A 52 -11.97 -100.42 -52.15
N PHE A 53 -13.19 -100.96 -52.15
CA PHE A 53 -14.40 -100.20 -51.81
C PHE A 53 -14.40 -99.69 -50.37
N ASP A 54 -13.95 -100.51 -49.40
CA ASP A 54 -13.77 -100.09 -48.02
C ASP A 54 -12.59 -99.10 -47.85
N ARG A 55 -11.54 -99.18 -48.69
CA ARG A 55 -10.48 -98.16 -48.74
C ARG A 55 -11.02 -96.82 -49.22
N VAL A 56 -11.78 -96.79 -50.32
CA VAL A 56 -12.44 -95.58 -50.84
C VAL A 56 -13.43 -95.00 -49.81
N ARG A 57 -14.18 -95.86 -49.11
CA ARG A 57 -15.05 -95.46 -47.99
C ARG A 57 -14.26 -94.83 -46.84
N ALA A 58 -13.11 -95.40 -46.47
CA ALA A 58 -12.25 -94.87 -45.42
C ALA A 58 -11.59 -93.54 -45.84
N GLU A 59 -11.10 -93.43 -47.08
CA GLU A 59 -10.57 -92.19 -47.67
C GLU A 59 -11.63 -91.08 -47.66
N ALA A 60 -12.86 -91.38 -48.09
CA ALA A 60 -13.97 -90.43 -48.05
C ALA A 60 -14.32 -90.00 -46.62
N ALA A 61 -14.38 -90.94 -45.66
CA ALA A 61 -14.63 -90.62 -44.25
C ALA A 61 -13.53 -89.74 -43.64
N VAL A 62 -12.26 -90.02 -43.95
CA VAL A 62 -11.11 -89.20 -43.51
C VAL A 62 -11.11 -87.82 -44.18
N ALA A 63 -11.47 -87.73 -45.46
CA ALA A 63 -11.58 -86.46 -46.18
C ALA A 63 -12.68 -85.57 -45.59
N ILE A 64 -13.87 -86.13 -45.34
CA ILE A 64 -14.98 -85.44 -44.66
C ILE A 64 -14.53 -85.00 -43.27
N ARG A 65 -13.94 -85.89 -42.45
CA ARG A 65 -13.50 -85.54 -41.09
C ARG A 65 -12.41 -84.47 -41.08
N ARG A 66 -11.50 -84.47 -42.05
CA ARG A 66 -10.49 -83.42 -42.22
C ARG A 66 -11.13 -82.07 -42.58
N GLN A 67 -12.13 -82.08 -43.47
CA GLN A 67 -12.88 -80.87 -43.82
C GLN A 67 -13.72 -80.34 -42.65
N GLU A 68 -14.35 -81.21 -41.85
CA GLU A 68 -15.02 -80.86 -40.61
C GLU A 68 -14.06 -80.15 -39.65
N VAL A 69 -12.91 -80.75 -39.35
CA VAL A 69 -11.90 -80.19 -38.43
C VAL A 69 -11.39 -78.83 -38.91
N ILE A 70 -11.04 -78.68 -40.20
CA ILE A 70 -10.63 -77.40 -40.77
C ILE A 70 -11.75 -76.35 -40.66
N SER A 71 -13.01 -76.75 -40.95
CA SER A 71 -14.15 -75.84 -40.83
C SER A 71 -14.45 -75.44 -39.37
N ALA A 72 -14.19 -76.32 -38.40
CA ALA A 72 -14.32 -76.03 -36.98
C ALA A 72 -13.20 -75.11 -36.49
N GLU A 73 -11.96 -75.30 -36.96
CA GLU A 73 -10.83 -74.42 -36.66
C GLU A 73 -11.04 -73.01 -37.22
N ILE A 74 -11.52 -72.89 -38.46
CA ILE A 74 -11.84 -71.59 -39.11
C ILE A 74 -12.96 -70.88 -38.34
N ARG A 75 -14.07 -71.57 -38.02
CA ARG A 75 -15.15 -71.00 -37.17
C ARG A 75 -14.64 -70.59 -35.79
N GLY A 76 -13.77 -71.40 -35.17
CA GLY A 76 -13.16 -71.10 -33.87
C GLY A 76 -12.20 -69.90 -33.89
N LYS A 77 -11.54 -69.64 -35.03
CA LYS A 77 -10.74 -68.42 -35.27
C LYS A 77 -11.63 -67.21 -35.50
N ALA A 78 -12.69 -67.34 -36.30
CA ALA A 78 -13.66 -66.27 -36.56
C ALA A 78 -14.37 -65.82 -35.27
N ALA A 79 -14.92 -66.74 -34.49
CA ALA A 79 -15.61 -66.43 -33.23
C ALA A 79 -14.69 -65.76 -32.19
N LYS A 80 -13.38 -66.08 -32.19
CA LYS A 80 -12.39 -65.35 -31.38
C LYS A 80 -12.18 -63.94 -31.88
N ALA A 81 -11.95 -63.76 -33.18
CA ALA A 81 -11.78 -62.44 -33.79
C ALA A 81 -13.01 -61.53 -33.62
N GLU A 82 -14.22 -62.10 -33.67
CA GLU A 82 -15.47 -61.38 -33.38
C GLU A 82 -15.57 -60.97 -31.90
N ALA A 83 -15.20 -61.85 -30.96
CA ALA A 83 -15.16 -61.52 -29.53
C ALA A 83 -14.06 -60.49 -29.20
N ASP A 84 -12.92 -60.54 -29.86
CA ASP A 84 -11.83 -59.56 -29.74
C ASP A 84 -12.26 -58.20 -30.32
N HIS A 85 -12.89 -58.19 -31.50
CA HIS A 85 -13.46 -56.99 -32.10
C HIS A 85 -14.54 -56.36 -31.21
N GLY A 86 -15.45 -57.17 -30.66
CA GLY A 86 -16.48 -56.70 -29.72
C GLY A 86 -15.89 -56.07 -28.45
N ARG A 87 -14.81 -56.64 -27.89
CA ARG A 87 -14.07 -56.04 -26.78
C ARG A 87 -13.44 -54.70 -27.16
N ASN A 88 -12.75 -54.65 -28.30
CA ASN A 88 -12.08 -53.44 -28.78
C ASN A 88 -13.08 -52.31 -29.11
N LEU A 89 -14.29 -52.64 -29.59
CA LEU A 89 -15.38 -51.66 -29.80
C LEU A 89 -15.87 -51.06 -28.47
N VAL A 90 -16.04 -51.87 -27.43
CA VAL A 90 -16.43 -51.39 -26.09
C VAL A 90 -15.34 -50.51 -25.49
N GLU A 91 -14.07 -50.91 -25.60
CA GLU A 91 -12.94 -50.09 -25.16
C GLU A 91 -12.88 -48.76 -25.93
N SER A 92 -13.00 -48.78 -27.26
CA SER A 92 -13.04 -47.55 -28.08
C SER A 92 -14.21 -46.63 -27.70
N ALA A 93 -15.39 -47.17 -27.42
CA ALA A 93 -16.54 -46.38 -26.96
C ALA A 93 -16.30 -45.75 -25.57
N LEU A 94 -15.65 -46.47 -24.65
CA LEU A 94 -15.27 -45.94 -23.33
C LEU A 94 -14.20 -44.85 -23.43
N LEU A 95 -13.20 -45.03 -24.30
CA LEU A 95 -12.17 -44.02 -24.58
C LEU A 95 -12.77 -42.77 -25.24
N GLN A 96 -13.65 -42.94 -26.23
CA GLN A 96 -14.39 -41.81 -26.83
C GLN A 96 -15.27 -41.07 -25.81
N LYS A 97 -15.90 -41.79 -24.87
CA LYS A 97 -16.64 -41.15 -23.78
C LYS A 97 -15.68 -40.34 -22.89
N ARG A 98 -14.57 -40.95 -22.44
CA ARG A 98 -13.58 -40.29 -21.58
C ARG A 98 -12.99 -39.04 -22.24
N ASN A 99 -12.69 -39.09 -23.55
CA ASN A 99 -12.24 -37.92 -24.30
C ASN A 99 -13.29 -36.82 -24.31
N ARG A 100 -14.57 -37.11 -24.62
CA ARG A 100 -15.66 -36.11 -24.56
C ARG A 100 -15.89 -35.54 -23.16
N ASP A 101 -15.73 -36.36 -22.12
CA ASP A 101 -15.86 -35.92 -20.73
C ASP A 101 -14.68 -35.01 -20.33
N MET A 102 -13.47 -35.26 -20.85
CA MET A 102 -12.29 -34.38 -20.72
C MET A 102 -12.40 -33.10 -21.56
N GLU A 103 -12.89 -33.18 -22.80
CA GLU A 103 -13.14 -32.04 -23.69
C GLU A 103 -14.11 -31.03 -23.05
N ARG A 104 -15.16 -31.52 -22.37
CA ARG A 104 -16.06 -30.65 -21.58
C ARG A 104 -15.34 -30.02 -20.39
N ALA A 105 -14.62 -30.82 -19.58
CA ALA A 105 -13.88 -30.28 -18.43
C ALA A 105 -12.86 -29.20 -18.82
N ILE A 106 -12.21 -29.32 -19.99
CA ILE A 106 -11.32 -28.29 -20.54
C ILE A 106 -12.13 -27.04 -20.94
N ALA A 107 -13.26 -27.19 -21.65
CA ALA A 107 -14.09 -26.07 -22.05
C ALA A 107 -14.70 -25.31 -20.84
N ASP A 108 -15.11 -26.05 -19.80
CA ASP A 108 -15.59 -25.49 -18.54
C ASP A 108 -14.47 -24.70 -17.85
N GLN A 109 -13.26 -25.28 -17.73
CA GLN A 109 -12.08 -24.60 -17.17
C GLN A 109 -11.63 -23.36 -17.98
N ASP A 110 -11.66 -23.41 -19.31
CA ASP A 110 -11.37 -22.24 -20.15
C ASP A 110 -12.43 -21.13 -19.94
N SER A 111 -13.70 -21.50 -19.71
CA SER A 111 -14.75 -20.54 -19.36
C SER A 111 -14.48 -19.88 -18.00
N GLU A 112 -14.13 -20.66 -16.97
CA GLU A 112 -13.76 -20.16 -15.64
C GLU A 112 -12.52 -19.26 -15.70
N LEU A 113 -11.48 -19.66 -16.43
CA LEU A 113 -10.28 -18.85 -16.65
C LEU A 113 -10.60 -17.55 -17.41
N SER A 114 -11.52 -17.56 -18.36
CA SER A 114 -11.94 -16.35 -19.07
C SER A 114 -12.70 -15.37 -18.15
N ALA A 115 -13.61 -15.88 -17.30
CA ALA A 115 -14.34 -15.10 -16.32
C ALA A 115 -13.40 -14.52 -15.25
N LEU A 116 -12.47 -15.32 -14.74
CA LEU A 116 -11.49 -14.90 -13.75
C LEU A 116 -10.51 -13.85 -14.31
N ARG A 117 -10.05 -13.99 -15.56
CA ARG A 117 -9.26 -12.96 -16.26
C ARG A 117 -10.04 -11.65 -16.41
N SER A 118 -11.32 -11.71 -16.75
CA SER A 118 -12.20 -10.54 -16.84
C SER A 118 -12.38 -9.84 -15.47
N ALA A 119 -12.58 -10.62 -14.41
CA ALA A 119 -12.68 -10.11 -13.04
C ALA A 119 -11.37 -9.43 -12.57
N TYR A 120 -10.21 -10.05 -12.84
CA TYR A 120 -8.91 -9.43 -12.53
C TYR A 120 -8.68 -8.14 -13.33
N ALA A 121 -9.04 -8.10 -14.61
CA ALA A 121 -8.93 -6.88 -15.43
C ALA A 121 -9.83 -5.75 -14.89
N GLY A 122 -11.06 -6.08 -14.46
CA GLY A 122 -11.96 -5.14 -13.78
C GLY A 122 -11.37 -4.60 -12.47
N GLN A 123 -10.86 -5.48 -11.61
CA GLN A 123 -10.20 -5.08 -10.36
C GLN A 123 -8.94 -4.22 -10.59
N THR A 124 -8.15 -4.50 -11.63
CA THR A 124 -7.00 -3.66 -11.99
C THR A 124 -7.45 -2.27 -12.44
N ALA A 125 -8.50 -2.16 -13.26
CA ALA A 125 -9.06 -0.88 -13.66
C ALA A 125 -9.65 -0.08 -12.48
N GLU A 126 -10.30 -0.77 -11.52
CA GLU A 126 -10.80 -0.16 -10.27
C GLU A 126 -9.64 0.34 -9.38
N ILE A 127 -8.55 -0.43 -9.25
CA ILE A 127 -7.35 -0.02 -8.52
C ILE A 127 -6.67 1.19 -9.19
N ASP A 128 -6.58 1.21 -10.52
CA ASP A 128 -6.03 2.34 -11.28
C ASP A 128 -6.88 3.61 -11.09
N ASP A 129 -8.20 3.49 -11.12
CA ASP A 129 -9.11 4.63 -10.93
C ASP A 129 -9.08 5.18 -9.50
N LEU A 130 -9.18 4.30 -8.49
CA LEU A 130 -9.01 4.67 -7.08
C LEU A 130 -7.63 5.29 -6.81
N SER A 131 -6.58 4.84 -7.52
CA SER A 131 -5.24 5.43 -7.43
C SER A 131 -5.17 6.84 -8.04
N ARG A 132 -5.94 7.13 -9.10
CA ARG A 132 -6.08 8.48 -9.67
C ARG A 132 -6.87 9.39 -8.74
N GLN A 133 -8.04 8.95 -8.26
CA GLN A 133 -8.85 9.70 -7.29
C GLN A 133 -8.04 10.04 -6.02
N LEU A 134 -7.22 9.10 -5.53
CA LEU A 134 -6.33 9.32 -4.39
C LEU A 134 -5.15 10.26 -4.70
N ALA A 135 -4.69 10.35 -5.94
CA ALA A 135 -3.66 11.31 -6.35
C ALA A 135 -4.23 12.73 -6.54
N GLU A 136 -5.42 12.84 -7.13
CA GLU A 136 -6.19 14.08 -7.29
C GLU A 136 -6.57 14.67 -5.92
N SER A 137 -7.21 13.88 -5.06
CA SER A 137 -7.55 14.32 -3.69
C SER A 137 -6.33 14.71 -2.85
N ARG A 138 -5.14 14.12 -3.09
CA ARG A 138 -3.90 14.58 -2.44
C ARG A 138 -3.48 15.96 -2.93
N LEU A 139 -3.47 16.16 -4.25
CA LEU A 139 -3.16 17.45 -4.88
C LEU A 139 -4.10 18.55 -4.37
N ASP A 140 -5.40 18.28 -4.25
CA ASP A 140 -6.37 19.20 -3.63
C ASP A 140 -6.00 19.52 -2.16
N THR A 141 -5.64 18.51 -1.36
CA THR A 141 -5.24 18.75 0.05
C THR A 141 -3.91 19.48 0.19
N ASP A 142 -3.01 19.39 -0.79
CA ASP A 142 -1.75 20.13 -0.78
C ASP A 142 -1.95 21.57 -1.27
N GLN A 143 -2.81 21.82 -2.27
CA GLN A 143 -3.24 23.17 -2.63
C GLN A 143 -3.94 23.88 -1.46
N ALA A 144 -4.89 23.20 -0.80
CA ALA A 144 -5.56 23.75 0.39
C ALA A 144 -4.61 24.03 1.56
N ARG A 145 -3.47 23.32 1.66
CA ARG A 145 -2.40 23.65 2.63
C ARG A 145 -1.64 24.91 2.22
N GLU A 146 -1.26 25.04 0.95
CA GLU A 146 -0.59 26.25 0.45
C GLU A 146 -1.46 27.51 0.61
N GLU A 147 -2.77 27.40 0.36
CA GLU A 147 -3.73 28.47 0.62
C GLU A 147 -3.83 28.83 2.12
N LEU A 148 -3.88 27.83 3.00
CA LEU A 148 -3.93 28.05 4.46
C LEU A 148 -2.63 28.66 5.01
N ASP A 149 -1.46 28.26 4.51
CA ASP A 149 -0.17 28.84 4.90
C ASP A 149 -0.02 30.27 4.38
N ALA A 150 -0.47 30.56 3.15
CA ALA A 150 -0.50 31.91 2.58
C ALA A 150 -1.49 32.84 3.30
N LEU A 151 -2.69 32.36 3.63
CA LEU A 151 -3.63 33.10 4.47
C LEU A 151 -3.06 33.29 5.89
N GLY A 152 -2.31 32.30 6.38
CA GLY A 152 -1.59 32.35 7.64
C GLY A 152 -0.45 33.37 7.66
N THR A 153 0.27 33.63 6.55
CA THR A 153 1.24 34.74 6.47
C THR A 153 0.53 36.09 6.44
N GLN A 154 -0.53 36.24 5.64
CA GLN A 154 -1.35 37.46 5.59
C GLN A 154 -1.94 37.83 6.96
N PHE A 155 -2.47 36.86 7.72
CA PHE A 155 -2.96 37.11 9.08
C PHE A 155 -1.85 37.54 10.06
N ARG A 156 -0.61 37.05 9.89
CA ARG A 156 0.54 37.50 10.69
C ARG A 156 0.92 38.93 10.36
N GLU A 157 1.01 39.26 9.07
CA GLU A 157 1.30 40.62 8.60
C GLU A 157 0.24 41.63 9.05
N LEU A 158 -1.06 41.33 8.86
CA LEU A 158 -2.16 42.18 9.33
C LEU A 158 -2.18 42.34 10.85
N ARG A 159 -1.84 41.29 11.62
CA ARG A 159 -1.71 41.38 13.08
C ARG A 159 -0.55 42.28 13.49
N ASP A 160 0.58 42.18 12.81
CA ASP A 160 1.78 42.93 13.16
C ASP A 160 1.62 44.43 12.80
N ILE A 161 0.94 44.73 11.69
CA ILE A 161 0.44 46.08 11.37
C ILE A 161 -0.55 46.58 12.44
N ALA A 162 -1.46 45.74 12.92
CA ALA A 162 -2.43 46.14 13.95
C ALA A 162 -1.77 46.43 15.31
N GLU A 163 -0.75 45.67 15.71
CA GLU A 163 0.05 45.96 16.91
C GLU A 163 0.93 47.21 16.71
N GLU A 164 1.49 47.47 15.52
CA GLU A 164 2.17 48.72 15.20
C GLU A 164 1.23 49.93 15.33
N ARG A 165 0.04 49.89 14.72
CA ARG A 165 -0.98 50.96 14.85
C ARG A 165 -1.45 51.14 16.29
N LYS A 166 -1.51 50.08 17.09
CA LYS A 166 -1.83 50.14 18.52
C LYS A 166 -0.70 50.80 19.33
N ILE A 167 0.56 50.55 18.99
CA ILE A 167 1.72 51.25 19.57
C ILE A 167 1.70 52.74 19.19
N GLU A 168 1.43 53.08 17.92
CA GLU A 168 1.25 54.46 17.47
C GLU A 168 0.12 55.17 18.22
N LEU A 169 -1.05 54.53 18.38
CA LEU A 169 -2.19 55.09 19.10
C LEU A 169 -1.85 55.37 20.56
N VAL A 170 -1.25 54.43 21.28
CA VAL A 170 -0.81 54.62 22.68
C VAL A 170 0.26 55.73 22.78
N ALA A 171 1.16 55.84 21.81
CA ALA A 171 2.15 56.92 21.76
C ALA A 171 1.51 58.29 21.45
N ALA A 172 0.48 58.33 20.61
CA ALA A 172 -0.28 59.54 20.30
C ALA A 172 -1.16 59.98 21.49
N GLU A 173 -1.78 59.04 22.19
CA GLU A 173 -2.60 59.26 23.38
C GLU A 173 -1.75 59.78 24.55
N ALA A 174 -0.59 59.16 24.81
CA ALA A 174 0.41 59.69 25.76
C ALA A 174 0.99 61.06 25.34
N LYS A 175 0.98 61.40 24.04
CA LYS A 175 1.36 62.75 23.55
C LYS A 175 0.22 63.76 23.79
N ILE A 176 -1.03 63.36 23.63
CA ILE A 176 -2.22 64.18 23.97
C ILE A 176 -2.26 64.44 25.48
N GLU A 177 -2.01 63.43 26.31
CA GLU A 177 -1.92 63.58 27.77
C GLU A 177 -0.85 64.60 28.17
N ARG A 178 0.39 64.47 27.66
CA ARG A 178 1.48 65.44 27.90
C ARG A 178 1.14 66.86 27.41
N LEU A 179 0.42 67.00 26.31
CA LEU A 179 -0.03 68.31 25.82
C LEU A 179 -1.14 68.90 26.69
N THR A 180 -2.07 68.06 27.15
CA THR A 180 -3.14 68.42 28.10
C THR A 180 -2.56 68.86 29.44
N ASP A 181 -1.58 68.15 29.98
CA ASP A 181 -0.91 68.53 31.23
C ASP A 181 -0.06 69.78 31.08
N ARG A 182 0.60 69.98 29.93
CA ARG A 182 1.25 71.27 29.64
C ARG A 182 0.25 72.41 29.57
N ALA A 183 -0.92 72.21 28.96
CA ALA A 183 -1.99 73.21 28.90
C ALA A 183 -2.63 73.48 30.28
N ARG A 184 -2.75 72.44 31.14
CA ARG A 184 -3.15 72.60 32.56
C ARG A 184 -2.10 73.39 33.35
N LEU A 185 -0.81 73.20 33.06
CA LEU A 185 0.27 73.95 33.70
C LEU A 185 0.29 75.41 33.24
N THR A 186 0.16 75.70 31.94
CA THR A 186 0.08 77.10 31.45
C THR A 186 -1.20 77.79 31.94
N GLY A 187 -2.35 77.12 31.94
CA GLY A 187 -3.57 77.68 32.53
C GLY A 187 -3.46 77.95 34.04
N ARG A 188 -2.59 77.23 34.76
CA ARG A 188 -2.27 77.51 36.17
C ARG A 188 -1.29 78.67 36.34
N THR A 189 -0.32 78.86 35.44
CA THR A 189 0.55 80.05 35.48
C THR A 189 -0.24 81.29 35.06
N GLU A 190 -1.00 81.23 33.97
CA GLU A 190 -1.93 82.30 33.53
C GLU A 190 -2.94 82.64 34.63
N GLY A 191 -3.53 81.64 35.29
CA GLY A 191 -4.40 81.85 36.45
C GLY A 191 -3.68 82.50 37.62
N SER A 192 -2.47 82.06 37.96
CA SER A 192 -1.65 82.68 39.03
C SER A 192 -1.17 84.09 38.69
N GLU A 193 -0.96 84.39 37.40
CA GLU A 193 -0.62 85.71 36.88
C GLU A 193 -1.85 86.63 36.94
N GLN A 194 -3.03 86.15 36.55
CA GLN A 194 -4.31 86.86 36.70
C GLN A 194 -4.61 87.17 38.17
N ASP A 195 -4.46 86.17 39.06
CA ASP A 195 -4.49 86.33 40.52
C ASP A 195 -3.52 87.41 41.02
N SER A 196 -2.31 87.50 40.43
CA SER A 196 -1.31 88.50 40.80
C SER A 196 -1.66 89.89 40.26
N ILE A 197 -2.25 89.97 39.06
CA ILE A 197 -2.73 91.20 38.44
C ILE A 197 -3.94 91.75 39.21
N GLU A 198 -4.86 90.91 39.67
CA GLU A 198 -5.98 91.31 40.51
C GLU A 198 -5.50 91.80 41.89
N LYS A 199 -4.53 91.10 42.51
CA LYS A 199 -3.89 91.57 43.76
C LYS A 199 -3.19 92.91 43.57
N LEU A 200 -2.36 93.06 42.54
CA LEU A 200 -1.69 94.33 42.21
C LEU A 200 -2.69 95.45 41.87
N ALA A 201 -3.81 95.14 41.20
CA ALA A 201 -4.88 96.10 40.95
C ALA A 201 -5.61 96.51 42.24
N ALA A 202 -5.85 95.56 43.16
CA ALA A 202 -6.43 95.82 44.48
C ALA A 202 -5.48 96.65 45.38
N GLU A 203 -4.18 96.35 45.36
CA GLU A 203 -3.11 97.10 46.02
C GLU A 203 -2.98 98.51 45.44
N LEU A 204 -2.99 98.67 44.11
CA LEU A 204 -2.96 99.97 43.45
C LEU A 204 -4.23 100.77 43.76
N ALA A 205 -5.40 100.13 43.80
CA ALA A 205 -6.64 100.75 44.25
C ALA A 205 -6.66 101.08 45.75
N ALA A 206 -5.89 100.37 46.58
CA ALA A 206 -5.68 100.68 48.00
C ALA A 206 -4.69 101.85 48.18
N ALA A 207 -3.59 101.87 47.42
CA ALA A 207 -2.63 102.97 47.37
C ALA A 207 -3.25 104.26 46.82
N GLN A 208 -4.17 104.17 45.85
CA GLN A 208 -4.99 105.31 45.42
C GLN A 208 -5.97 105.77 46.51
N ARG A 209 -6.45 104.87 47.37
CA ARG A 209 -7.28 105.22 48.53
C ARG A 209 -6.46 105.90 49.63
N SER A 210 -5.29 105.37 49.98
CA SER A 210 -4.39 106.01 50.94
C SER A 210 -3.88 107.35 50.43
N LEU A 211 -3.47 107.47 49.16
CA LEU A 211 -3.07 108.76 48.57
C LEU A 211 -4.22 109.77 48.53
N ARG A 212 -5.48 109.34 48.37
CA ARG A 212 -6.66 110.21 48.53
C ARG A 212 -6.90 110.61 49.99
N GLN A 213 -6.68 109.71 50.94
CA GLN A 213 -6.77 109.99 52.38
C GLN A 213 -5.65 110.93 52.84
N GLU A 214 -4.42 110.75 52.37
CA GLU A 214 -3.27 111.64 52.59
C GLU A 214 -3.52 113.00 51.96
N ARG A 215 -4.05 113.08 50.73
CA ARG A 215 -4.42 114.37 50.12
C ARG A 215 -5.56 115.07 50.85
N ALA A 216 -6.55 114.33 51.37
CA ALA A 216 -7.61 114.89 52.21
C ALA A 216 -7.06 115.35 53.58
N ALA A 217 -6.16 114.58 54.18
CA ALA A 217 -5.46 114.96 55.41
C ALA A 217 -4.54 116.17 55.20
N HIS A 218 -3.87 116.27 54.05
CA HIS A 218 -3.10 117.45 53.64
C HIS A 218 -4.00 118.66 53.44
N ALA A 219 -5.18 118.52 52.81
CA ALA A 219 -6.14 119.62 52.70
C ALA A 219 -6.62 120.10 54.08
N VAL A 220 -6.91 119.17 55.01
CA VAL A 220 -7.26 119.51 56.41
C VAL A 220 -6.06 120.06 57.20
N LEU A 221 -4.83 119.72 56.84
CA LEU A 221 -3.61 120.30 57.41
C LEU A 221 -3.33 121.69 56.84
N GLU A 222 -3.57 121.95 55.55
CA GLU A 222 -3.50 123.29 54.97
C GLU A 222 -4.61 124.20 55.50
N GLU A 223 -5.83 123.68 55.72
CA GLU A 223 -6.91 124.38 56.41
C GLU A 223 -6.48 124.74 57.85
N LYS A 224 -5.87 123.81 58.58
CA LYS A 224 -5.31 124.08 59.93
C LYS A 224 -4.12 125.04 59.90
N VAL A 225 -3.26 125.02 58.88
CA VAL A 225 -2.17 126.00 58.71
C VAL A 225 -2.75 127.37 58.34
N ALA A 226 -3.83 127.44 57.56
CA ALA A 226 -4.54 128.68 57.28
C ALA A 226 -5.16 129.26 58.57
N ASP A 227 -5.84 128.45 59.39
CA ASP A 227 -6.41 128.90 60.66
C ASP A 227 -5.35 129.22 61.73
N LEU A 228 -4.23 128.49 61.77
CA LEU A 228 -3.08 128.84 62.61
C LEU A 228 -2.41 130.14 62.14
N SER A 229 -2.29 130.38 60.83
CA SER A 229 -1.78 131.68 60.33
C SER A 229 -2.72 132.84 60.62
N LYS A 230 -4.06 132.61 60.57
CA LYS A 230 -5.07 133.59 61.01
C LYS A 230 -5.02 133.90 62.50
N THR A 231 -4.77 132.90 63.34
CA THR A 231 -4.74 133.08 64.81
C THR A 231 -3.40 133.62 65.33
N LEU A 232 -2.30 133.38 64.62
CA LEU A 232 -0.98 133.94 64.95
C LEU A 232 -0.82 135.43 64.60
N ALA A 233 -1.70 136.02 63.80
CA ALA A 233 -1.74 137.46 63.54
C ALA A 233 -2.33 138.29 64.70
N GLY A 234 -2.71 137.66 65.83
CA GLY A 234 -3.64 138.24 66.80
C GLY A 234 -3.22 138.29 68.28
N ARG A 235 -2.08 137.72 68.71
CA ARG A 235 -1.62 137.90 70.11
C ARG A 235 -0.14 137.55 70.39
N ASP A 236 0.65 138.56 70.75
CA ASP A 236 1.87 138.36 71.55
C ASP A 236 1.52 138.02 73.01
N LYS A 237 2.23 137.04 73.61
CA LYS A 237 3.07 137.18 74.83
C LYS A 237 3.33 135.84 75.57
N ALA A 238 4.63 135.50 75.70
CA ALA A 238 5.29 134.75 76.79
C ALA A 238 4.77 133.35 77.24
N ALA A 239 5.51 132.28 76.84
CA ALA A 239 6.35 131.35 77.65
C ALA A 239 5.86 130.77 79.02
N PRO A 240 6.40 129.62 79.53
CA PRO A 240 7.33 128.60 78.96
C PRO A 240 6.91 127.10 79.18
N ASP A 241 7.79 126.16 78.81
CA ASP A 241 7.96 124.75 79.31
C ASP A 241 6.80 123.72 79.15
N THR A 242 6.95 122.38 79.16
CA THR A 242 8.07 121.41 79.36
C THR A 242 8.07 120.27 78.30
N ALA A 243 9.09 119.38 78.34
CA ALA A 243 9.42 118.35 77.33
C ALA A 243 8.68 116.98 77.40
N PHE A 244 8.59 116.30 76.23
CA PHE A 244 8.70 114.84 75.92
C PHE A 244 8.45 114.68 74.38
N GLU A 245 8.96 113.72 73.60
CA GLU A 245 9.87 112.57 73.79
C GLU A 245 10.52 112.17 72.43
N ALA A 246 11.47 111.22 72.45
CA ALA A 246 11.87 110.28 71.38
C ALA A 246 12.17 110.80 69.94
N ALA A 247 13.45 110.77 69.55
CA ALA A 247 13.91 110.93 68.16
C ALA A 247 14.24 109.58 67.48
N ALA A 248 14.34 109.57 66.15
CA ALA A 248 14.74 108.43 65.30
C ALA A 248 16.23 108.01 65.53
N ALA A 249 16.79 106.90 65.00
CA ALA A 249 16.53 106.22 63.72
C ALA A 249 17.21 104.82 63.60
N ALA A 250 17.01 104.16 62.44
CA ALA A 250 17.81 103.07 61.81
C ALA A 250 17.97 101.71 62.56
N VAL A 251 17.41 100.57 62.09
CA VAL A 251 17.91 99.72 60.96
C VAL A 251 19.36 99.25 61.19
N PRO A 252 19.69 97.93 61.29
CA PRO A 252 19.22 96.87 60.38
C PRO A 252 18.82 95.48 60.97
N THR A 253 18.46 94.59 60.05
CA THR A 253 18.29 93.11 60.10
C THR A 253 19.51 92.34 60.68
N PRO A 254 19.41 91.06 61.14
CA PRO A 254 18.65 89.94 60.53
C PRO A 254 17.98 88.89 61.48
N MET A 255 17.44 87.81 60.89
CA MET A 255 16.84 86.62 61.54
C MET A 255 17.87 85.79 62.36
N PRO A 256 17.45 84.95 63.34
CA PRO A 256 17.19 83.52 63.03
C PRO A 256 16.20 82.74 63.96
N ALA A 257 15.58 81.67 63.40
CA ALA A 257 15.13 80.39 64.04
C ALA A 257 14.15 80.44 65.27
N ALA A 258 13.49 79.38 65.76
CA ALA A 258 13.40 77.93 65.47
C ALA A 258 11.99 77.42 65.96
N PRO A 259 11.65 76.11 66.12
CA PRO A 259 12.31 74.83 65.77
C PRO A 259 11.41 74.01 64.76
N ALA A 260 10.99 72.72 64.84
CA ALA A 260 11.12 71.59 65.77
C ALA A 260 10.75 70.20 65.16
N ARG A 261 11.05 69.12 65.91
CA ARG A 261 10.63 67.70 65.76
C ARG A 261 11.16 66.88 64.55
N ALA A 262 11.02 65.55 64.66
CA ALA A 262 11.82 64.49 64.02
C ALA A 262 11.07 63.11 64.14
N PRO A 263 11.66 61.93 63.88
CA PRO A 263 12.50 61.43 62.75
C PRO A 263 12.03 60.04 62.16
N ARG A 264 12.80 59.48 61.21
CA ARG A 264 12.99 58.03 60.82
C ARG A 264 12.25 57.42 59.60
N SER A 265 13.01 57.21 58.51
CA SER A 265 13.32 55.91 57.84
C SER A 265 14.45 56.19 56.82
N ARG A 266 15.36 55.31 56.36
CA ARG A 266 15.60 53.85 56.37
C ARG A 266 15.25 53.05 55.10
N SER A 267 15.95 53.36 54.01
CA SER A 267 16.50 52.43 52.98
C SER A 267 17.57 53.24 52.22
N GLN A 268 18.83 52.85 52.00
CA GLN A 268 19.53 51.56 51.85
C GLN A 268 19.26 50.86 50.51
N TRP A 269 20.29 50.81 49.66
CA TRP A 269 20.28 50.26 48.30
C TRP A 269 20.15 48.72 48.28
N SER A 270 19.52 48.20 47.23
CA SER A 270 19.74 46.84 46.73
C SER A 270 19.62 46.81 45.20
N LYS A 271 20.38 45.91 44.56
CA LYS A 271 20.28 45.60 43.13
C LYS A 271 19.21 44.50 42.92
N PRO A 272 18.72 44.32 41.69
CA PRO A 272 19.01 43.06 40.98
C PRO A 272 19.98 43.31 39.81
N ALA A 273 20.94 42.44 39.48
CA ALA A 273 20.94 40.97 39.44
C ALA A 273 20.07 40.42 38.30
N VAL A 274 20.64 40.45 37.09
CA VAL A 274 20.14 39.67 35.96
C VAL A 274 20.49 38.21 36.20
N ASP A 275 19.50 37.32 36.12
CA ASP A 275 19.73 35.88 36.07
C ASP A 275 18.93 35.28 34.91
N VAL A 276 19.65 34.67 33.97
CA VAL A 276 19.08 34.23 32.68
C VAL A 276 18.56 32.80 32.81
N LYS A 277 17.25 32.62 32.99
CA LYS A 277 16.63 31.31 32.78
C LYS A 277 16.50 31.01 31.29
N ALA A 278 17.44 30.23 30.77
CA ALA A 278 17.39 29.69 29.43
C ALA A 278 16.13 28.81 29.23
N SER A 279 15.14 29.32 28.48
CA SER A 279 13.96 28.56 28.07
C SER A 279 14.31 27.65 26.88
N GLY A 280 15.13 26.63 27.13
CA GLY A 280 15.57 25.65 26.14
C GLY A 280 14.68 24.40 26.08
N SER A 281 14.71 23.74 24.91
CA SER A 281 14.16 22.40 24.57
C SER A 281 12.64 22.13 24.69
N ALA A 282 11.87 22.79 25.55
CA ALA A 282 10.46 22.44 25.80
C ALA A 282 9.48 22.69 24.64
N ARG A 283 9.84 23.48 23.61
CA ARG A 283 8.99 23.75 22.42
C ARG A 283 9.55 23.24 21.09
N VAL A 284 10.84 22.89 21.02
CA VAL A 284 11.46 22.40 19.76
C VAL A 284 11.11 20.93 19.50
N GLN A 285 10.84 20.14 20.55
CA GLN A 285 10.36 18.76 20.42
C GLN A 285 8.90 18.66 19.92
N ALA A 286 8.15 19.78 19.90
CA ALA A 286 6.75 19.82 19.45
C ALA A 286 6.58 20.20 17.96
N ALA A 287 7.67 20.53 17.26
CA ALA A 287 7.64 21.02 15.87
C ALA A 287 8.31 20.08 14.85
N LEU A 288 8.93 18.98 15.30
CA LEU A 288 9.39 17.91 14.41
C LEU A 288 8.26 16.87 14.26
N GLY A 289 7.75 16.74 13.04
CA GLY A 289 6.56 15.95 12.74
C GLY A 289 6.71 14.46 13.05
N ARG A 290 6.32 14.05 14.26
CA ARG A 290 5.85 12.69 14.50
C ARG A 290 4.56 12.49 13.69
N ARG A 291 4.70 12.02 12.46
CA ARG A 291 3.65 11.28 11.75
C ARG A 291 3.13 10.22 12.71
N GLU A 292 1.87 10.31 13.13
CA GLU A 292 1.30 9.40 14.10
C GLU A 292 1.18 8.00 13.50
N VAL A 293 2.21 7.18 13.75
CA VAL A 293 2.09 5.73 13.64
C VAL A 293 1.19 5.29 14.79
N VAL A 294 -0.12 5.27 14.51
CA VAL A 294 -1.15 4.71 15.40
C VAL A 294 -0.62 3.41 15.99
N PRO A 295 -0.52 3.26 17.32
CA PRO A 295 0.07 2.07 17.92
C PRO A 295 -0.87 0.86 17.76
N LEU A 296 -0.89 0.25 16.57
CA LEU A 296 -1.62 -0.99 16.23
C LEU A 296 -1.61 -1.96 17.41
N GLU A 297 -2.75 -2.53 17.77
CA GLU A 297 -2.85 -3.32 18.99
C GLU A 297 -1.91 -4.54 18.95
N ALA A 298 -1.61 -5.12 20.11
CA ALA A 298 -0.75 -6.30 20.19
C ALA A 298 -1.29 -7.48 19.35
N VAL A 299 -2.62 -7.54 19.19
CA VAL A 299 -3.34 -8.48 18.31
C VAL A 299 -3.11 -8.15 16.84
N GLU A 300 -3.42 -6.93 16.39
CA GLU A 300 -3.20 -6.51 14.98
C GLU A 300 -1.74 -6.68 14.55
N LYS A 301 -0.79 -6.37 15.44
CA LYS A 301 0.65 -6.60 15.23
C LYS A 301 1.03 -8.08 15.23
N ALA A 302 0.22 -8.99 15.74
CA ALA A 302 0.40 -10.43 15.59
C ALA A 302 -0.17 -10.89 14.23
N ASP A 303 -1.40 -10.48 13.90
CA ASP A 303 -2.11 -10.85 12.67
C ASP A 303 -1.36 -10.38 11.41
N ILE A 304 -0.80 -9.16 11.43
CA ILE A 304 0.03 -8.65 10.33
C ILE A 304 1.31 -9.48 10.17
N ARG A 305 1.94 -9.92 11.27
CA ARG A 305 3.13 -10.78 11.21
C ARG A 305 2.81 -12.21 10.77
N GLU A 306 1.61 -12.70 11.07
CA GLU A 306 1.11 -13.98 10.57
C GLU A 306 0.88 -13.92 9.05
N ARG A 307 0.13 -12.93 8.56
CA ARG A 307 -0.07 -12.69 7.12
C ARG A 307 1.25 -12.53 6.35
N ILE A 308 2.22 -11.78 6.92
CA ILE A 308 3.57 -11.65 6.32
C ILE A 308 4.30 -12.99 6.28
N SER A 309 4.20 -13.82 7.33
CA SER A 309 4.82 -15.15 7.38
C SER A 309 4.22 -16.10 6.33
N ASP A 310 2.91 -16.05 6.14
CA ASP A 310 2.20 -16.93 5.19
C ASP A 310 2.45 -16.51 3.73
N VAL A 311 2.53 -15.20 3.47
CA VAL A 311 2.97 -14.66 2.17
C VAL A 311 4.42 -15.05 1.90
N ALA A 312 5.32 -14.91 2.88
CA ALA A 312 6.72 -15.32 2.75
C ALA A 312 6.86 -16.82 2.48
N ALA A 313 6.08 -17.67 3.17
CA ALA A 313 6.05 -19.11 2.90
C ALA A 313 5.60 -19.42 1.46
N ARG A 314 4.55 -18.74 0.97
CA ARG A 314 4.09 -18.91 -0.41
C ARG A 314 5.11 -18.44 -1.46
N VAL A 315 5.81 -17.33 -1.20
CA VAL A 315 6.88 -16.84 -2.09
C VAL A 315 8.06 -17.82 -2.12
N ILE A 316 8.53 -18.29 -0.96
CA ILE A 316 9.63 -19.28 -0.86
C ILE A 316 9.24 -20.61 -1.54
N ARG A 317 7.97 -21.02 -1.43
CA ARG A 317 7.45 -22.19 -2.15
C ARG A 317 7.52 -21.99 -3.66
N MET A 318 7.07 -20.83 -4.16
CA MET A 318 7.10 -20.51 -5.59
C MET A 318 8.52 -20.43 -6.15
N THR A 319 9.48 -19.84 -5.43
CA THR A 319 10.89 -19.81 -5.87
C THR A 319 11.53 -21.19 -5.82
N ALA A 320 11.28 -21.99 -4.78
CA ALA A 320 11.77 -23.38 -4.72
C ALA A 320 11.21 -24.28 -5.84
N LEU A 321 9.97 -24.03 -6.29
CA LEU A 321 9.40 -24.71 -7.46
C LEU A 321 10.02 -24.23 -8.78
N ALA A 322 10.39 -22.95 -8.89
CA ALA A 322 11.02 -22.37 -10.08
C ALA A 322 12.51 -22.73 -10.22
N GLU A 323 13.25 -22.80 -9.11
CA GLU A 323 14.67 -23.22 -9.08
C GLU A 323 14.84 -24.75 -9.09
N GLY A 324 13.81 -25.50 -8.70
CA GLY A 324 13.77 -26.96 -8.76
C GLY A 324 14.54 -27.68 -7.63
N PRO A 325 14.68 -29.02 -7.74
CA PRO A 325 15.15 -29.87 -6.64
C PRO A 325 16.66 -29.80 -6.36
N GLN A 326 17.44 -29.06 -7.16
CA GLN A 326 18.87 -28.78 -6.91
C GLN A 326 19.11 -27.38 -6.33
N SER A 327 18.04 -26.66 -5.95
CA SER A 327 18.12 -25.32 -5.40
C SER A 327 18.78 -25.28 -4.01
N PRO A 328 19.59 -24.25 -3.69
CA PRO A 328 20.05 -24.00 -2.33
C PRO A 328 18.90 -23.82 -1.34
N LEU A 329 17.75 -23.29 -1.81
CA LEU A 329 16.53 -23.17 -1.01
C LEU A 329 15.94 -24.52 -0.60
N ALA A 330 15.93 -25.53 -1.48
CA ALA A 330 15.48 -26.87 -1.11
C ALA A 330 16.37 -27.49 -0.01
N ALA A 331 17.70 -27.40 -0.16
CA ALA A 331 18.64 -27.89 0.85
C ALA A 331 18.49 -27.15 2.21
N LEU A 332 18.28 -25.83 2.19
CA LEU A 332 18.01 -25.04 3.39
C LEU A 332 16.67 -25.43 4.06
N LEU A 333 15.64 -25.71 3.27
CA LEU A 333 14.34 -26.19 3.78
C LEU A 333 14.40 -27.61 4.35
N GLU A 334 15.32 -28.46 3.90
CA GLU A 334 15.54 -29.79 4.48
C GLU A 334 16.36 -29.70 5.78
N THR A 335 17.53 -29.04 5.76
CA THR A 335 18.38 -28.84 6.95
C THR A 335 17.67 -28.11 8.09
N ALA A 336 16.79 -27.14 7.80
CA ALA A 336 15.97 -26.49 8.81
C ALA A 336 15.10 -27.47 9.63
N THR A 337 14.74 -28.63 9.06
CA THR A 337 13.89 -29.61 9.74
C THR A 337 14.65 -30.59 10.64
N GLU A 338 15.98 -30.61 10.58
CA GLU A 338 16.81 -31.30 11.58
C GLU A 338 16.95 -30.47 12.87
N ALA A 339 16.77 -29.13 12.79
CA ALA A 339 16.86 -28.22 13.92
C ALA A 339 15.57 -28.13 14.77
N ASP A 340 14.39 -28.33 14.15
CA ASP A 340 13.07 -28.19 14.80
C ASP A 340 12.79 -29.27 15.89
N GLY A 341 13.65 -30.29 16.02
CA GLY A 341 13.52 -31.40 16.99
C GLY A 341 13.69 -31.04 18.47
N THR A 342 13.78 -29.76 18.83
CA THR A 342 14.06 -29.26 20.20
C THR A 342 12.87 -28.53 20.85
N ARG A 343 11.68 -28.65 20.28
CA ARG A 343 10.60 -27.67 20.44
C ARG A 343 9.51 -28.01 21.45
N VAL A 344 8.89 -26.97 22.01
CA VAL A 344 7.80 -27.09 22.99
C VAL A 344 6.43 -27.18 22.28
N PRO A 345 5.58 -28.16 22.62
CA PRO A 345 4.23 -28.25 22.05
C PRO A 345 3.39 -26.99 22.31
N GLY A 346 2.88 -26.38 21.24
CA GLY A 346 2.01 -25.19 21.31
C GLY A 346 2.65 -23.88 20.81
N GLU A 347 3.90 -23.88 20.35
CA GLU A 347 4.48 -22.72 19.66
C GLU A 347 3.92 -22.55 18.23
N ARG A 348 3.92 -21.32 17.70
CA ARG A 348 3.45 -21.01 16.34
C ARG A 348 4.40 -21.62 15.29
N PRO A 349 3.89 -22.16 14.16
CA PRO A 349 4.75 -22.86 13.20
C PRO A 349 5.82 -21.96 12.57
N THR A 350 7.00 -22.51 12.31
CA THR A 350 8.09 -21.84 11.60
C THR A 350 7.72 -21.51 10.17
N LEU A 351 8.57 -20.71 9.52
CA LEU A 351 8.46 -20.45 8.09
C LEU A 351 8.67 -21.74 7.26
N ALA A 352 9.57 -22.62 7.70
CA ALA A 352 9.84 -23.90 7.04
C ALA A 352 8.67 -24.90 7.19
N GLU A 353 8.09 -25.01 8.39
CA GLU A 353 6.87 -25.81 8.60
C GLU A 353 5.71 -25.31 7.73
N ARG A 354 5.51 -23.99 7.60
CA ARG A 354 4.48 -23.43 6.72
C ARG A 354 4.73 -23.72 5.25
N VAL A 355 5.98 -23.65 4.77
CA VAL A 355 6.34 -24.06 3.41
C VAL A 355 6.02 -25.55 3.17
N ARG A 356 6.27 -26.43 4.15
CA ARG A 356 5.89 -27.86 4.06
C ARG A 356 4.38 -28.08 4.08
N LEU A 357 3.64 -27.51 5.03
CA LEU A 357 2.18 -27.65 5.12
C LEU A 357 1.48 -27.15 3.84
N LEU A 358 1.98 -26.07 3.24
CA LEU A 358 1.47 -25.54 1.98
C LEU A 358 1.83 -26.48 0.80
N ALA A 359 3.04 -27.04 0.77
CA ALA A 359 3.44 -28.06 -0.22
C ALA A 359 2.66 -29.39 -0.09
N GLU A 360 2.26 -29.79 1.11
CA GLU A 360 1.43 -30.97 1.36
C GLU A 360 -0.04 -30.71 0.99
N ALA A 361 -0.57 -29.53 1.27
CA ALA A 361 -1.90 -29.11 0.82
C ALA A 361 -1.98 -29.06 -0.73
N GLU A 362 -0.97 -28.51 -1.40
CA GLU A 362 -0.86 -28.54 -2.87
C GLU A 362 -0.81 -29.97 -3.41
N ARG A 363 0.02 -30.85 -2.84
CA ARG A 363 0.10 -32.27 -3.24
C ARG A 363 -1.24 -32.99 -3.08
N LYS A 364 -1.97 -32.71 -1.98
CA LYS A 364 -3.29 -33.29 -1.69
C LYS A 364 -4.43 -32.70 -2.54
N ALA A 365 -4.24 -31.50 -3.11
CA ALA A 365 -5.14 -30.91 -4.09
C ALA A 365 -4.87 -31.41 -5.53
N ALA A 366 -3.70 -32.01 -5.77
CA ALA A 366 -3.27 -32.58 -7.05
C ALA A 366 -3.38 -34.12 -7.13
N SER A 367 -3.99 -34.76 -6.12
CA SER A 367 -4.13 -36.23 -5.98
C SER A 367 -5.59 -36.68 -5.93
#